data_AF-A0A0G1X778-F1
#
_entry.id   AF-A0A0G1X778-F1
#
_cell.length_a   1.000
_cell.length_b   1.000
_cell.length_c   1.000
_cell.angle_alpha   90.00
_cell.angle_beta   90.00
_cell.angle_gamma   90.00
#
_symmetry.space_group_name_H-M   'P 1'
#
loop_
_entity.id
_entity.type
_entity.pdbx_description
1 polymer ?
#
loop_
_entity_poly.entity_id
_entity_poly.type
_entity_poly.pdbx_seq_one_letter_code
_entity_poly.pdbx_strand_id
1 'polypeptide(L)'
;MEPQTPSWQPGMQLFLRLSGWIGFPVLIAVVVGNYLDTLYHTDPWLFLLSVGIAFVVSTFALIHYGLKEMKRIESEYPDKRN
;
A
#
# COMPACT_ATOMS: atom_id res chain seq x y z
N MET A 1 -5.53 14.11 32.72
CA MET A 1 -6.45 13.25 31.97
C MET A 1 -5.64 12.70 30.82
N GLU A 2 -5.20 11.45 30.88
CA GLU A 2 -4.49 10.87 29.73
C GLU A 2 -5.46 10.79 28.54
N PRO A 3 -5.08 11.26 27.34
CA PRO A 3 -5.95 11.20 26.19
C PRO A 3 -6.20 9.72 25.85
N GLN A 4 -7.41 9.25 26.14
CA GLN A 4 -7.84 7.88 25.85
C GLN A 4 -8.06 7.77 24.34
N THR A 5 -7.02 7.36 23.61
CA THR A 5 -7.15 7.06 22.18
C THR A 5 -8.15 5.91 22.00
N PRO A 6 -9.18 6.07 21.17
CA PRO A 6 -10.17 5.01 20.98
C PRO A 6 -9.50 3.73 20.45
N SER A 7 -9.87 2.57 20.98
CA SER A 7 -9.25 1.27 20.63
C SER A 7 -9.39 0.88 19.14
N TRP A 8 -10.34 1.49 18.42
CA TRP A 8 -10.53 1.30 16.98
C TRP A 8 -9.58 2.15 16.11
N GLN A 9 -9.05 3.25 16.66
CA GLN A 9 -8.27 4.23 15.91
C GLN A 9 -7.00 3.63 15.28
N PRO A 10 -6.19 2.82 16.01
CA PRO A 10 -4.96 2.25 15.43
C PRO A 10 -5.26 1.31 14.25
N GLY A 11 -6.30 0.49 14.37
CA GLY A 11 -6.73 -0.43 13.32
C GLY A 11 -7.20 0.32 12.06
N MET A 12 -8.00 1.38 12.24
CA MET A 12 -8.41 2.25 11.14
C MET A 12 -7.22 2.93 10.46
N GLN A 13 -6.24 3.41 11.23
CA GLN A 13 -5.07 4.09 10.70
C GLN A 13 -4.17 3.14 9.89
N LEU A 14 -3.98 1.91 10.37
CA LEU A 14 -3.26 0.86 9.65
C LEU A 14 -3.98 0.50 8.34
N PHE A 15 -5.30 0.29 8.40
CA PHE A 15 -6.11 -0.01 7.23
C PHE A 15 -6.00 1.08 6.16
N LEU A 16 -6.24 2.35 6.53
CA LEU A 16 -6.14 3.47 5.59
C LEU A 16 -4.76 3.59 4.97
N ARG A 17 -3.70 3.35 5.76
CA ARG A 17 -2.32 3.38 5.27
C ARG A 17 -2.07 2.28 4.24
N LEU A 18 -2.53 1.06 4.49
CA LEU A 18 -2.38 -0.07 3.58
C LEU A 18 -3.23 0.11 2.32
N SER A 19 -4.51 0.48 2.47
CA SER A 19 -5.41 0.76 1.34
C SER A 19 -4.90 1.92 0.48
N GLY A 20 -4.30 2.95 1.07
CA GLY A 20 -3.66 4.04 0.36
C GLY A 20 -2.53 3.56 -0.55
N TRP A 21 -1.67 2.66 -0.06
CA TRP A 21 -0.56 2.09 -0.84
C TRP A 21 -0.99 1.14 -1.95
N ILE A 22 -2.19 0.55 -1.88
CA ILE A 22 -2.74 -0.26 -2.98
C ILE A 22 -3.46 0.64 -3.98
N GLY A 23 -4.35 1.51 -3.51
CA GLY A 23 -5.20 2.32 -4.37
C GLY A 23 -4.43 3.35 -5.18
N PHE A 24 -3.45 4.03 -4.56
CA PHE A 24 -2.70 5.11 -5.19
C PHE A 24 -1.91 4.69 -6.45
N PRO A 25 -1.01 3.67 -6.40
CA PRO A 25 -0.26 3.25 -7.58
C PRO A 25 -1.15 2.67 -8.68
N VAL A 26 -2.23 1.95 -8.32
CA VAL A 26 -3.18 1.42 -9.32
C VAL A 26 -3.90 2.55 -10.04
N LEU A 27 -4.36 3.59 -9.32
CA LEU A 27 -5.02 4.74 -9.93
C LEU A 27 -4.08 5.46 -10.91
N ILE A 28 -2.83 5.67 -10.51
CA ILE A 28 -1.80 6.29 -11.37
C ILE A 28 -1.57 5.44 -12.61
N ALA A 29 -1.41 4.13 -12.46
CA ALA A 29 -1.16 3.24 -13.58
C ALA A 29 -2.32 3.21 -14.58
N VAL A 30 -3.56 3.29 -14.11
CA VAL A 30 -4.73 3.35 -15.01
C VAL A 30 -4.69 4.61 -15.87
N VAL A 31 -4.44 5.78 -15.25
CA VAL A 31 -4.40 7.05 -15.97
C VAL A 31 -3.19 7.11 -16.92
N VAL A 32 -2.01 6.74 -16.43
CA VAL A 32 -0.75 6.77 -17.21
C VAL A 32 -0.79 5.74 -18.33
N GLY A 33 -1.22 4.52 -18.05
CA GLY A 33 -1.30 3.44 -19.02
C GLY A 33 -2.24 3.75 -20.17
N ASN A 34 -3.44 4.28 -19.87
CA ASN A 34 -4.40 4.68 -20.90
C ASN A 34 -3.89 5.86 -21.75
N TYR A 35 -3.25 6.84 -21.11
CA TYR A 35 -2.64 7.97 -21.81
C TYR A 35 -1.52 7.52 -22.76
N LEU A 36 -0.64 6.61 -22.31
CA LEU A 36 0.43 6.08 -23.14
C LEU A 36 -0.11 5.24 -24.30
N ASP A 37 -1.10 4.38 -24.05
CA ASP A 37 -1.68 3.57 -25.12
C ASP A 37 -2.30 4.44 -26.23
N THR A 38 -3.00 5.52 -25.84
CA THR A 38 -3.58 6.48 -26.80
C THR A 38 -2.49 7.18 -27.63
N LEU A 39 -1.37 7.54 -27.00
CA LEU A 39 -0.25 8.24 -27.66
C LEU A 39 0.51 7.35 -28.65
N TYR A 40 0.71 6.08 -28.31
CA TYR A 40 1.53 5.14 -29.09
C TYR A 40 0.70 4.19 -29.97
N HIS A 41 -0.63 4.26 -29.91
CA HIS A 41 -1.55 3.33 -30.58
C HIS A 41 -1.25 1.86 -30.26
N THR A 42 -0.87 1.61 -29.01
CA THR A 42 -0.49 0.28 -28.49
C THR A 42 -1.61 -0.36 -27.69
N ASP A 43 -2.84 0.16 -27.77
CA ASP A 43 -3.98 -0.29 -26.99
C ASP A 43 -4.15 -1.83 -27.02
N PRO A 44 -4.23 -2.53 -25.86
CA PRO A 44 -4.12 -2.07 -24.47
C PRO A 44 -2.82 -2.54 -23.77
N TRP A 45 -1.69 -2.66 -24.50
CA TRP A 45 -0.46 -3.27 -23.97
C TRP A 45 0.25 -2.41 -22.92
N LEU A 46 0.35 -1.09 -23.11
CA LEU A 46 1.02 -0.22 -22.13
C LEU A 46 0.15 -0.02 -20.89
N PHE A 47 -1.16 -0.06 -21.03
CA PHE A 47 -2.09 -0.14 -19.91
C PHE A 47 -1.85 -1.41 -19.08
N LEU A 48 -1.83 -2.58 -19.72
CA LEU A 48 -1.55 -3.85 -19.06
C LEU A 48 -0.20 -3.84 -18.33
N LEU A 49 0.84 -3.35 -19.01
CA LEU A 49 2.17 -3.22 -18.41
C LEU A 49 2.17 -2.27 -17.22
N SER A 50 1.53 -1.11 -17.34
CA SER A 50 1.46 -0.10 -16.29
C SER A 50 0.75 -0.63 -15.05
N VAL A 51 -0.41 -1.28 -15.23
CA VAL A 51 -1.17 -1.90 -14.13
C VAL A 51 -0.36 -3.03 -13.50
N GLY A 52 0.33 -3.85 -14.29
CA GLY A 52 1.22 -4.90 -13.80
C GLY A 52 2.35 -4.34 -12.92
N ILE A 53 3.01 -3.25 -13.35
CA ILE A 53 4.04 -2.58 -12.57
C ILE A 53 3.46 -2.01 -11.27
N ALA A 54 2.30 -1.33 -11.34
CA ALA A 54 1.64 -0.81 -10.14
C ALA A 54 1.27 -1.91 -9.14
N PHE A 55 0.85 -3.08 -9.61
CA PHE A 55 0.54 -4.22 -8.76
C PHE A 55 1.78 -4.74 -8.03
N VAL A 56 2.91 -4.86 -8.74
CA VAL A 56 4.20 -5.24 -8.14
C VAL A 56 4.62 -4.20 -7.10
N VAL A 57 4.58 -2.91 -7.43
CA VAL A 57 4.93 -1.82 -6.51
C VAL A 57 4.05 -1.85 -5.26
N SER A 58 2.73 -2.03 -5.43
CA SER A 58 1.78 -2.15 -4.32
C SER A 58 2.13 -3.31 -3.40
N THR A 59 2.47 -4.46 -3.99
CA THR A 59 2.82 -5.68 -3.25
C THR A 59 4.10 -5.48 -2.44
N PHE A 60 5.14 -4.91 -3.05
CA PHE A 60 6.38 -4.59 -2.34
C PHE A 60 6.16 -3.58 -1.21
N ALA A 61 5.37 -2.53 -1.45
CA ALA A 61 5.02 -1.57 -0.41
C ALA A 61 4.30 -2.26 0.75
N LEU A 62 3.31 -3.10 0.46
CA LEU A 62 2.54 -3.81 1.48
C LEU A 62 3.42 -4.70 2.35
N ILE A 63 4.31 -5.49 1.73
CA ILE A 63 5.27 -6.33 2.44
C ILE A 63 6.19 -5.48 3.31
N HIS A 64 6.74 -4.40 2.75
CA HIS A 64 7.65 -3.52 3.48
C HIS A 64 6.98 -2.89 4.72
N TYR A 65 5.78 -2.34 4.55
CA TYR A 65 5.04 -1.72 5.65
C TYR A 65 4.53 -2.75 6.66
N GLY A 66 4.06 -3.91 6.20
CA GLY A 66 3.66 -5.02 7.07
C GLY A 66 4.80 -5.47 7.96
N LEU A 67 5.98 -5.75 7.38
CA LEU A 67 7.17 -6.16 8.13
C LEU A 67 7.66 -5.05 9.08
N LYS A 68 7.59 -3.79 8.66
CA LYS A 68 7.95 -2.65 9.52
C LYS A 68 7.01 -2.53 10.72
N GLU A 69 5.70 -2.72 10.51
CA GLU A 69 4.72 -2.66 11.58
C GLU A 69 4.88 -3.84 12.54
N MET A 70 5.13 -5.05 12.03
CA MET A 70 5.43 -6.22 12.88
C MET A 70 6.64 -5.99 13.78
N LYS A 71 7.76 -5.49 13.21
CA LYS A 71 8.96 -5.14 13.98
C LYS A 71 8.70 -4.06 15.02
N ARG A 72 7.85 -3.08 14.69
CA ARG A 72 7.45 -2.03 15.63
C ARG A 72 6.71 -2.64 16.82
N ILE A 73 5.70 -3.47 16.56
CA ILE A 73 4.92 -4.14 17.61
C ILE A 73 5.82 -4.99 18.50
N GLU A 74 6.75 -5.75 17.93
CA GLU A 74 7.71 -6.57 18.68
C GLU A 74 8.65 -5.73 19.55
N SER A 75 9.06 -4.55 19.09
CA SER A 75 9.89 -3.63 19.89
C SER A 75 9.11 -2.92 21.02
N GLU A 76 7.81 -2.71 20.83
CA GLU A 76 6.94 -2.01 21.78
C GLU A 76 6.39 -2.97 22.85
N TYR A 77 6.24 -4.25 22.48
CA TYR A 77 5.87 -5.36 23.37
C TYR A 77 6.88 -6.51 23.23
N PRO A 78 8.13 -6.34 23.71
CA PRO A 78 9.09 -7.45 23.70
C PRO A 78 8.51 -8.61 24.51
N ASP A 79 8.35 -9.75 23.85
CA ASP A 79 7.82 -10.99 24.45
C ASP A 79 8.62 -11.30 25.71
N LYS A 80 8.02 -11.08 26.89
CA LYS A 80 8.62 -11.47 28.18
C LYS A 80 8.39 -12.96 28.37
N ARG A 81 8.95 -13.79 27.49
CA ARG A 81 9.05 -15.22 27.72
C ARG A 81 10.43 -15.53 28.30
N ASN A 82 10.39 -15.89 29.57
CA ASN A 82 11.46 -16.54 30.31
C ASN A 82 11.44 -18.04 30.00
#